data_AF-A0A9E1ZFB9-F1
#
_entry.id   AF-A0A9E1ZFB9-F1
#
_cell.length_a   1.000
_cell.length_b   1.000
_cell.length_c   1.000
_cell.angle_alpha   90.00
_cell.angle_beta   90.00
_cell.angle_gamma   90.00
#
_symmetry.space_group_name_H-M   'P 1'
#
loop_
_entity.id
_entity.type
_entity.pdbx_description
1 polymer ?
#
loop_
_entity_poly.entity_id
_entity_poly.type
_entity_poly.pdbx_seq_one_letter_code
_entity_poly.pdbx_strand_id
1 'polypeptide(L)' 'MKKMMQSLAVMLGAMALAGCTTVKPWERAMLADYTMRPDRDPLGNLLAEHMWFSREAASGGRSVGGGGCGCN' A
#
# COMPACT_ATOMS: atom_id res chain seq x y z
N MET A 1 15.47 14.59 -31.65
CA MET A 1 14.86 13.30 -31.25
C MET A 1 14.98 13.02 -29.76
N LYS A 2 16.18 12.97 -29.15
CA LYS A 2 16.35 12.73 -27.70
C LYS A 2 15.58 13.71 -26.81
N LYS A 3 15.62 15.02 -27.11
CA LYS A 3 14.85 16.03 -26.36
C LYS A 3 13.34 15.82 -26.46
N MET A 4 12.83 15.46 -27.64
CA MET A 4 11.41 15.17 -27.86
C MET A 4 10.95 13.93 -27.09
N MET A 5 11.82 12.91 -27.00
CA MET A 5 11.56 11.69 -26.23
C MET A 5 11.57 11.96 -24.71
N GLN A 6 12.47 12.83 -24.23
CA GLN A 6 12.51 13.28 -22.84
C GLN A 6 11.25 14.07 -22.46
N SER A 7 10.78 14.98 -23.33
CA SER A 7 9.53 15.71 -23.13
C SER A 7 8.33 14.77 -22.99
N LEU A 8 8.25 13.74 -23.86
CA LEU A 8 7.17 12.76 -23.84
C LEU A 8 7.16 11.96 -22.52
N ALA A 9 8.33 11.53 -22.05
CA ALA A 9 8.45 10.77 -20.79
C ALA A 9 8.03 11.61 -19.57
N VAL A 10 8.40 12.89 -19.52
CA VAL A 10 7.99 13.80 -18.44
C VAL A 10 6.48 14.01 -18.46
N MET A 11 5.88 14.21 -19.64
CA MET A 11 4.44 14.38 -19.78
C MET A 11 3.66 13.12 -19.35
N LEU A 12 4.15 11.94 -19.72
CA LEU A 12 3.55 10.67 -19.33
C LEU A 12 3.65 10.44 -17.82
N GLY A 13 4.80 10.77 -17.21
CA GLY A 13 4.99 10.71 -15.76
C GLY A 13 4.06 11.64 -14.99
N ALA A 14 3.83 12.85 -15.48
CA ALA A 14 2.91 13.81 -14.87
C ALA A 14 1.45 13.32 -14.90
N MET A 15 1.01 12.67 -15.98
CA MET A 15 -0.34 12.11 -16.09
C MET A 15 -0.59 10.94 -15.11
N ALA A 16 0.45 10.17 -14.77
CA ALA A 16 0.32 9.06 -13.81
C ALA A 16 0.00 9.54 -12.37
N LEU A 17 0.33 10.79 -12.03
CA LEU A 17 0.11 11.38 -10.71
C LEU A 17 -1.27 12.06 -10.59
N ALA A 18 -2.03 12.19 -11.68
CA ALA A 18 -3.29 12.93 -11.71
C ALA A 18 -4.45 12.25 -10.94
N GLY A 19 -4.26 11.02 -10.45
CA GLY A 19 -5.29 10.28 -9.70
C GLY A 19 -5.39 10.63 -8.21
N CYS A 20 -4.43 11.36 -7.66
CA CYS A 20 -4.44 11.73 -6.24
C CYS A 20 -5.43 12.87 -5.98
N THR A 21 -6.52 12.58 -5.27
CA THR A 21 -7.51 13.60 -4.84
C THR A 21 -7.88 13.43 -3.38
N THR A 22 -8.08 14.53 -2.68
CA THR A 22 -8.56 14.53 -1.29
C THR A 22 -10.09 14.53 -1.28
N VAL A 23 -10.68 13.41 -0.90
CA VAL A 23 -12.14 13.29 -0.73
C VAL A 23 -12.54 13.48 0.73
N LYS A 24 -13.74 14.02 0.95
CA LYS A 24 -14.32 14.23 2.28
C LYS A 24 -14.60 12.87 2.94
N PRO A 25 -14.57 12.76 4.28
CA PRO A 25 -14.72 11.47 4.96
C PRO A 25 -15.97 10.67 4.56
N TRP A 26 -17.11 11.34 4.37
CA TRP A 26 -18.38 10.70 4.01
C TRP A 26 -18.47 10.26 2.54
N GLU A 27 -17.61 10.75 1.66
CA GLU A 27 -17.53 10.29 0.26
C GLU A 27 -16.90 8.89 0.16
N ARG A 28 -16.27 8.41 1.24
CA ARG A 28 -15.73 7.05 1.37
C ARG A 28 -16.74 6.05 1.95
N ALA A 29 -18.02 6.39 2.05
CA ALA A 29 -19.03 5.53 2.69
C ALA A 29 -19.09 4.11 2.09
N MET A 30 -18.86 3.96 0.78
CA MET A 30 -18.81 2.64 0.12
C MET A 30 -17.61 1.78 0.56
N LEU A 31 -16.53 2.38 1.03
CA LEU A 31 -15.37 1.68 1.60
C LEU A 31 -15.53 1.40 3.10
N ALA A 32 -16.57 1.92 3.74
CA ALA A 32 -16.87 1.66 5.15
C ALA A 32 -17.74 0.41 5.36
N ASP A 33 -18.07 -0.32 4.27
CA ASP A 33 -18.82 -1.57 4.35
C ASP A 33 -18.06 -2.61 5.20
N TYR A 34 -18.80 -3.43 5.95
CA TYR A 34 -18.23 -4.47 6.81
C TYR A 34 -17.28 -5.39 6.03
N THR A 35 -17.57 -5.68 4.76
CA THR A 35 -16.76 -6.56 3.91
C THR A 35 -15.40 -5.98 3.53
N MET A 36 -15.25 -4.67 3.55
CA MET A 36 -14.01 -3.95 3.22
C MET A 36 -13.16 -3.65 4.46
N ARG A 37 -13.62 -4.05 5.67
CA ARG A 37 -12.87 -3.85 6.90
C ARG A 37 -11.66 -4.79 6.97
N PRO A 38 -10.45 -4.26 7.19
CA PRO A 38 -9.24 -5.08 7.27
C PRO A 38 -9.23 -5.99 8.50
N ASP A 39 -9.99 -5.66 9.54
CA ASP A 39 -10.12 -6.38 10.80
C ASP A 39 -11.32 -7.36 10.85
N ARG A 40 -12.04 -7.52 9.73
CA ARG A 40 -13.28 -8.33 9.66
C ARG A 40 -13.09 -9.80 10.04
N ASP A 41 -11.95 -10.38 9.69
CA ASP A 41 -11.62 -11.80 9.91
C ASP A 41 -10.29 -11.91 10.67
N PRO A 42 -10.34 -11.98 12.02
CA PRO A 42 -9.14 -12.12 12.84
C PRO A 42 -8.33 -13.38 12.54
N LEU A 43 -8.99 -14.49 12.18
CA LEU A 43 -8.31 -15.75 11.89
C LEU A 43 -7.58 -15.67 10.55
N GLY A 44 -8.24 -15.14 9.53
CA GLY A 44 -7.62 -14.87 8.23
C GLY A 44 -6.44 -13.91 8.34
N ASN A 45 -6.55 -12.88 9.19
CA ASN A 45 -5.46 -11.95 9.46
C ASN A 45 -4.26 -12.63 10.11
N LEU A 46 -4.47 -13.46 11.14
CA LEU A 46 -3.40 -14.22 11.78
C LEU A 46 -2.70 -15.17 10.81
N LEU A 47 -3.47 -15.85 9.96
CA LEU A 47 -2.92 -16.74 8.93
C LEU A 47 -2.10 -15.97 7.90
N ALA A 48 -2.61 -14.83 7.43
CA ALA A 48 -1.90 -13.96 6.50
C ALA A 48 -0.59 -13.44 7.11
N GLU A 49 -0.60 -13.04 8.38
CA GLU A 49 0.61 -12.62 9.10
C GLU A 49 1.61 -13.76 9.26
N HIS A 50 1.17 -14.98 9.57
CA HIS A 50 2.05 -16.15 9.67
C HIS A 50 2.71 -16.47 8.31
N MET A 51 1.95 -16.41 7.22
CA MET A 51 2.48 -16.60 5.87
C MET A 51 3.46 -15.49 5.46
N TRP A 52 3.12 -14.23 5.77
CA TRP A 52 3.96 -13.07 5.48
C TRP A 52 5.27 -13.16 6.25
N PHE A 53 5.23 -13.45 7.54
CA PHE A 53 6.44 -13.65 8.34
C PHE A 53 7.32 -14.77 7.78
N SER A 54 6.71 -15.90 7.38
CA SER A 54 7.47 -17.04 6.84
C SER A 54 8.14 -16.74 5.49
N ARG A 55 7.60 -15.81 4.70
CA ARG A 55 8.08 -15.52 3.34
C ARG A 55 8.90 -14.24 3.24
N GLU A 56 8.56 -13.24 4.04
CA GLU A 56 8.92 -11.84 3.83
C GLU A 56 9.39 -11.15 5.13
N ALA A 57 9.77 -11.93 6.16
CA ALA A 57 10.26 -11.43 7.46
C ALA A 57 11.39 -10.39 7.37
N ALA A 58 12.16 -10.36 6.28
CA ALA A 58 13.19 -9.35 6.06
C ALA A 58 12.64 -7.91 5.93
N SER A 59 11.36 -7.74 5.58
CA SER A 59 10.75 -6.44 5.27
C SER A 59 10.04 -5.76 6.47
N GLY A 60 9.99 -6.41 7.64
CA GLY A 60 9.31 -5.88 8.83
C GLY A 60 7.79 -6.07 8.78
N GLY A 61 7.29 -7.05 9.53
CA GLY A 61 5.87 -7.37 9.65
C GLY A 61 5.11 -6.48 10.65
N ARG A 62 3.79 -6.72 10.78
CA ARG A 62 2.84 -5.87 11.50
C ARG A 62 2.58 -6.32 12.95
N SER A 63 3.60 -6.46 13.79
CA SER A 63 3.39 -6.48 15.25
C SER A 63 4.64 -6.10 16.08
N VAL A 64 4.45 -5.02 16.84
CA VAL A 64 4.98 -4.62 18.16
C VAL A 64 6.29 -5.24 18.70
N GLY A 65 7.34 -4.41 18.75
CA GLY A 65 8.46 -4.59 19.68
C GLY A 65 9.83 -4.71 19.02
N GLY A 66 10.48 -3.56 18.79
CA GLY A 66 11.94 -3.42 18.70
C GLY A 66 12.69 -4.48 17.88
N GLY A 67 12.79 -4.25 16.57
CA GLY A 67 13.64 -5.07 15.71
C GLY A 67 13.92 -4.42 14.38
N GLY A 68 14.09 -3.10 14.37
CA GLY A 68 14.57 -2.36 13.21
C GLY A 68 16.00 -2.79 12.90
N CYS A 69 16.09 -3.76 11.97
CA CYS A 69 17.21 -4.24 11.19
C CYS A 69 18.36 -4.93 11.96
N GLY A 70 18.69 -6.15 11.56
CA GLY A 70 20.12 -6.41 11.41
C GLY A 70 20.66 -5.65 10.19
N CYS A 71 19.95 -5.71 9.06
CA CYS A 71 20.28 -4.96 7.86
C CYS A 71 19.01 -4.43 7.17
N ASN A 72 19.10 -3.15 6.80
CA ASN A 72 18.18 -2.35 5.98
C ASN A 72 17.94 -2.99 4.60
#